data_AF-A0A396Z981-F1
#
_entry.id   AF-A0A396Z981-F1
#
_cell.length_a   1.000
_cell.length_b   1.000
_cell.length_c   1.000
_cell.angle_alpha   90.00
_cell.angle_beta   90.00
_cell.angle_gamma   90.00
#
_symmetry.space_group_name_H-M   'P 1'
#
loop_
_entity.id
_entity.type
_entity.pdbx_description
1 polymer ?
#
loop_
_entity_poly.entity_id
_entity_poly.type
_entity_poly.pdbx_seq_one_letter_code
_entity_poly.pdbx_strand_id
1 'polypeptide(L)'
;MNPSDPFQTLYQKSVRKGSATPEATKEYSERSPLQKKYKSGENLLNPYFTFRGRTLSRIAFGCYRVGLESPEHKKALELSFQEGFNVVDTSSNYGNGESESLLGRVLGEKIDRGELKREEVFIVTKSGYIQGRNLQIVSELEKKNQEFPEITYYQEGCYHCIHPAFLEDQLIRSLKRLGLETVDVFLLHNPEYFLMDREKHNVPKIKAKEEYYKRVKNAFLFLEEKRKEGKIQFYGISSNTFPENPEKYTATSLLKVLEIAIEVQTELGLEESGFAVVQFPANLLESGFLDRKFEGKSLIDIIEANQLLPLVNRPLNAISSQGSIFRLSYDPKESQDEVLKNIKNKLNDVYSWEEEFLKLLPPGSDKYTFRTVTEPYLDQFQNQDHLSQFLERTVIPIMQQLIAQIETIAGGQKQTEYIDRLNDALPLLERYVHFHNIQNSHLLYEKIVKFYPQYKGWNLSGTALHLLHSSLKEGVVLLGMRKENYVRDAEGSFDGPMTKIQEKDWKQFEI
;
A
#
# COMPACT_ATOMS: atom_id res chain seq x y z
N MET A 1 5.03 29.67 14.04
CA MET A 1 5.51 28.70 13.03
C MET A 1 6.98 28.44 13.32
N ASN A 2 7.40 27.17 13.42
CA ASN A 2 8.81 26.82 13.57
C ASN A 2 9.42 26.68 12.17
N PRO A 3 10.30 27.59 11.72
CA PRO A 3 10.89 27.53 10.37
C PRO A 3 11.79 26.30 10.14
N SER A 4 12.10 25.51 11.17
CA SER A 4 12.84 24.24 11.04
C SER A 4 11.94 23.03 10.78
N ASP A 5 10.63 23.19 10.69
CA ASP A 5 9.71 22.09 10.45
C ASP A 5 9.78 21.59 9.00
N PRO A 6 10.30 20.37 8.74
CA PRO A 6 10.51 19.91 7.37
C PRO A 6 9.20 19.61 6.63
N PHE A 7 8.06 19.58 7.32
CA PHE A 7 6.73 19.36 6.73
C PHE A 7 5.95 20.65 6.49
N GLN A 8 6.47 21.82 6.87
CA GLN A 8 5.71 23.08 6.84
C GLN A 8 5.08 23.38 5.47
N THR A 9 5.78 23.03 4.38
CA THR A 9 5.30 23.23 3.00
C THR A 9 4.12 22.34 2.60
N LEU A 10 3.84 21.28 3.38
CA LEU A 10 2.77 20.31 3.14
C LEU A 10 1.50 20.59 3.97
N TYR A 11 1.51 21.60 4.83
CA TYR A 11 0.37 21.90 5.71
C TYR A 11 -0.76 22.61 4.96
N GLN A 12 -1.98 22.16 5.23
CA GLN A 12 -3.17 22.85 4.73
C GLN A 12 -3.31 24.20 5.43
N LYS A 13 -3.83 25.19 4.71
CA LYS A 13 -4.10 26.53 5.25
C LYS A 13 -5.34 26.55 6.16
N SER A 14 -6.29 25.68 5.88
CA SER A 14 -7.57 25.59 6.59
C SER A 14 -7.67 24.25 7.30
N VAL A 15 -8.30 24.26 8.47
CA VAL A 15 -8.59 23.05 9.26
C VAL A 15 -10.08 22.80 9.23
N ARG A 16 -10.47 21.55 8.97
CA ARG A 16 -11.87 21.12 8.85
C ARG A 16 -12.25 20.27 10.05
N LYS A 17 -13.41 20.59 10.61
CA LYS A 17 -13.99 19.87 11.75
C LYS A 17 -14.72 18.62 11.28
N GLY A 18 -14.96 17.72 12.21
CA GLY A 18 -15.78 16.53 12.00
C GLY A 18 -14.98 15.27 11.70
N SER A 19 -15.70 14.16 11.77
CA SER A 19 -15.25 12.80 11.49
C SER A 19 -16.42 12.04 10.86
N ALA A 20 -16.17 10.88 10.26
CA ALA A 20 -17.21 10.07 9.67
C ALA A 20 -18.35 9.79 10.68
N THR A 21 -19.60 10.05 10.29
CA THR A 21 -20.78 9.77 11.12
C THR A 21 -21.66 8.69 10.51
N PRO A 22 -22.43 7.93 11.32
CA PRO A 22 -23.41 6.96 10.81
C PRO A 22 -24.35 7.55 9.75
N GLU A 23 -24.90 8.73 10.02
CA GLU A 23 -25.91 9.37 9.15
C GLU A 23 -25.30 9.80 7.81
N ALA A 24 -24.18 10.53 7.85
CA ALA A 24 -23.57 11.07 6.65
C ALA A 24 -22.95 9.98 5.76
N THR A 25 -22.29 8.97 6.35
CA THR A 25 -21.75 7.84 5.56
C THR A 25 -22.84 7.02 4.90
N LYS A 26 -23.99 6.85 5.57
CA LYS A 26 -25.17 6.21 4.98
C LYS A 26 -25.76 7.04 3.84
N GLU A 27 -26.03 8.33 4.05
CA GLU A 27 -26.53 9.24 3.01
C GLU A 27 -25.61 9.26 1.77
N TYR A 28 -24.29 9.30 1.99
CA TYR A 28 -23.30 9.24 0.92
C TYR A 28 -23.39 7.94 0.12
N SER A 29 -23.51 6.79 0.80
CA SER A 29 -23.66 5.50 0.13
C SER A 29 -24.97 5.44 -0.68
N GLU A 30 -26.09 5.92 -0.15
CA GLU A 30 -27.39 5.83 -0.82
C GLU A 30 -27.48 6.69 -2.10
N ARG A 31 -26.72 7.79 -2.15
CA ARG A 31 -26.67 8.69 -3.33
C ARG A 31 -25.60 8.29 -4.36
N SER A 32 -24.70 7.36 -4.04
CA SER A 32 -23.52 7.08 -4.87
C SER A 32 -23.84 6.32 -6.17
N PRO A 33 -23.06 6.56 -7.26
CA PRO A 33 -23.10 5.73 -8.46
C PRO A 33 -22.90 4.23 -8.16
N LEU A 34 -21.94 3.90 -7.29
CA LEU A 34 -21.62 2.53 -6.91
C LEU A 34 -22.84 1.80 -6.32
N GLN A 35 -23.57 2.44 -5.39
CA GLN A 35 -24.78 1.84 -4.82
C GLN A 35 -25.91 1.70 -5.84
N LYS A 36 -26.05 2.64 -6.77
CA LYS A 36 -27.07 2.58 -7.83
C LYS A 36 -26.81 1.42 -8.79
N LYS A 37 -25.54 1.19 -9.15
CA LYS A 37 -25.11 0.13 -10.05
C LYS A 37 -25.18 -1.26 -9.40
N TYR A 38 -24.78 -1.35 -8.13
CA TYR A 38 -24.67 -2.60 -7.38
C TYR A 38 -25.72 -2.76 -6.28
N LYS A 39 -26.89 -2.15 -6.47
CA LYS A 39 -28.00 -2.28 -5.53
C LYS A 39 -28.34 -3.76 -5.36
N SER A 40 -28.22 -4.26 -4.13
CA SER A 40 -28.30 -5.69 -3.79
C SER A 40 -29.57 -6.35 -4.35
N GLY A 41 -29.46 -6.99 -5.50
CA GLY A 41 -30.28 -8.12 -5.92
C GLY A 41 -29.58 -9.42 -5.51
N GLU A 42 -30.26 -10.56 -5.62
CA GLU A 42 -29.73 -11.88 -5.23
C GLU A 42 -28.40 -12.27 -5.91
N ASN A 43 -27.97 -11.54 -6.95
CA ASN A 43 -26.84 -11.87 -7.80
C ASN A 43 -25.64 -10.90 -7.70
N LEU A 44 -25.66 -9.89 -6.83
CA LEU A 44 -24.58 -8.89 -6.75
C LEU A 44 -24.07 -8.70 -5.31
N LEU A 45 -22.80 -8.35 -5.18
CA LEU A 45 -22.17 -8.04 -3.90
C LEU A 45 -22.45 -6.57 -3.57
N ASN A 46 -23.06 -6.33 -2.41
CA ASN A 46 -23.23 -4.96 -1.91
C ASN A 46 -21.84 -4.32 -1.72
N PRO A 47 -21.54 -3.18 -2.36
CA PRO A 47 -20.23 -2.53 -2.27
C PRO A 47 -19.95 -1.90 -0.90
N TYR A 48 -20.95 -1.83 -0.02
CA TYR A 48 -20.84 -1.30 1.33
C TYR A 48 -21.16 -2.36 2.40
N PHE A 49 -20.67 -2.09 3.62
CA PHE A 49 -21.03 -2.80 4.85
C PHE A 49 -21.05 -1.80 6.03
N THR A 50 -21.55 -2.21 7.18
CA THR A 50 -21.62 -1.34 8.36
C THR A 50 -20.51 -1.70 9.36
N PHE A 51 -19.82 -0.69 9.88
CA PHE A 51 -18.87 -0.83 10.97
C PHE A 51 -19.13 0.23 12.04
N ARG A 52 -19.48 -0.18 13.27
CA ARG A 52 -19.82 0.72 14.39
C ARG A 52 -20.76 1.87 13.95
N GLY A 53 -21.83 1.49 13.23
CA GLY A 53 -22.85 2.38 12.70
C GLY A 53 -22.49 3.12 11.38
N ARG A 54 -21.24 3.10 10.93
CA ARG A 54 -20.79 3.79 9.71
C ARG A 54 -20.90 2.88 8.49
N THR A 55 -21.43 3.40 7.39
CA THR A 55 -21.50 2.66 6.12
C THR A 55 -20.22 2.88 5.33
N LEU A 56 -19.40 1.83 5.20
CA LEU A 56 -18.07 1.90 4.60
C LEU A 56 -18.03 1.16 3.27
N SER A 57 -17.36 1.74 2.27
CA SER A 57 -17.05 1.03 1.03
C SER A 57 -16.07 -0.12 1.29
N ARG A 58 -16.32 -1.28 0.67
CA ARG A 58 -15.48 -2.48 0.78
C ARG A 58 -14.09 -2.31 0.17
N ILE A 59 -13.90 -1.29 -0.65
CA ILE A 59 -12.60 -0.88 -1.18
C ILE A 59 -12.28 0.51 -0.63
N ALA A 60 -11.04 0.68 -0.18
CA ALA A 60 -10.47 1.98 0.14
C ALA A 60 -9.51 2.43 -0.95
N PHE A 61 -9.42 3.75 -1.12
CA PHE A 61 -8.32 4.36 -1.85
C PHE A 61 -7.05 4.25 -1.00
N GLY A 62 -6.14 3.34 -1.37
CA GLY A 62 -4.85 3.16 -0.72
C GLY A 62 -3.82 4.15 -1.26
N CYS A 63 -3.27 5.00 -0.39
CA CYS A 63 -2.38 6.09 -0.80
C CYS A 63 -0.89 5.72 -0.82
N TYR A 64 -0.53 4.44 -0.75
CA TYR A 64 0.87 4.04 -0.91
C TYR A 64 1.38 4.42 -2.31
N ARG A 65 2.53 5.12 -2.36
CA ARG A 65 3.12 5.71 -3.59
C ARG A 65 2.24 6.77 -4.28
N VAL A 66 1.40 7.47 -3.51
CA VAL A 66 0.68 8.66 -3.97
C VAL A 66 1.50 9.91 -3.63
N GLY A 67 1.97 10.62 -4.66
CA GLY A 67 2.67 11.90 -4.55
C GLY A 67 1.77 13.12 -4.79
N LEU A 68 2.13 14.24 -4.15
CA LEU A 68 1.32 15.48 -4.12
C LEU A 68 1.21 16.17 -5.49
N GLU A 69 2.28 16.12 -6.26
CA GLU A 69 2.41 16.84 -7.53
C GLU A 69 1.94 16.03 -8.74
N SER A 70 1.37 14.83 -8.54
CA SER A 70 0.86 13.99 -9.62
C SER A 70 -0.59 14.36 -9.98
N PRO A 71 -0.86 14.91 -11.18
CA PRO A 71 -2.23 15.20 -11.61
C PRO A 71 -3.05 13.91 -11.79
N GLU A 72 -2.41 12.81 -12.17
CA GLU A 72 -3.07 11.51 -12.33
C GLU A 72 -3.58 10.98 -10.98
N HIS A 73 -2.76 11.06 -9.94
CA HIS A 73 -3.18 10.65 -8.60
C HIS A 73 -4.31 11.52 -8.05
N LYS A 74 -4.23 12.84 -8.28
CA LYS A 74 -5.30 13.78 -7.89
C LYS A 74 -6.63 13.38 -8.54
N LYS A 75 -6.63 13.23 -9.86
CA LYS A 75 -7.83 12.86 -10.64
C LYS A 75 -8.40 11.52 -10.20
N ALA A 76 -7.54 10.53 -9.93
CA ALA A 76 -8.00 9.23 -9.49
C ALA A 76 -8.65 9.28 -8.10
N LEU A 77 -8.11 10.06 -7.16
CA LEU A 77 -8.74 10.27 -5.85
C LEU A 77 -10.07 11.01 -5.98
N GLU A 78 -10.13 12.07 -6.80
CA GLU A 78 -11.38 12.79 -7.10
C GLU A 78 -12.45 11.85 -7.68
N LEU A 79 -12.07 11.01 -8.66
CA LEU A 79 -12.94 10.02 -9.26
C LEU A 79 -13.42 8.98 -8.25
N SER A 80 -12.56 8.51 -7.34
CA SER A 80 -12.98 7.53 -6.33
C SER A 80 -14.11 8.05 -5.42
N PHE A 81 -14.07 9.34 -5.07
CA PHE A 81 -15.15 9.98 -4.33
C PHE A 81 -16.39 10.19 -5.22
N GLN A 82 -16.22 10.47 -6.51
CA GLN A 82 -17.35 10.59 -7.43
C GLN A 82 -18.09 9.26 -7.60
N GLU A 83 -17.38 8.15 -7.72
CA GLU A 83 -17.98 6.82 -7.88
C GLU A 83 -18.65 6.31 -6.60
N GLY A 84 -18.16 6.72 -5.41
CA GLY A 84 -18.79 6.38 -4.13
C GLY A 84 -17.90 5.63 -3.17
N PHE A 85 -16.61 5.53 -3.40
CA PHE A 85 -15.68 5.03 -2.38
C PHE A 85 -15.54 6.11 -1.29
N ASN A 86 -15.70 5.72 -0.02
CA ASN A 86 -15.62 6.66 1.11
C ASN A 86 -14.55 6.31 2.14
N VAL A 87 -13.76 5.26 1.91
CA VAL A 87 -12.64 4.92 2.79
C VAL A 87 -11.33 5.30 2.11
N VAL A 88 -10.44 5.96 2.84
CA VAL A 88 -9.09 6.31 2.38
C VAL A 88 -8.05 5.91 3.41
N ASP A 89 -7.04 5.15 2.98
CA ASP A 89 -5.89 4.75 3.81
C ASP A 89 -4.63 5.50 3.38
N THR A 90 -4.02 6.23 4.31
CA THR A 90 -2.78 6.97 4.09
C THR A 90 -1.80 6.73 5.24
N SER A 91 -0.67 7.42 5.26
CA SER A 91 0.35 7.28 6.30
C SER A 91 1.22 8.53 6.35
N SER A 92 1.74 8.85 7.54
CA SER A 92 2.70 9.95 7.76
C SER A 92 3.99 9.82 6.92
N ASN A 93 4.42 8.60 6.57
CA ASN A 93 5.64 8.35 5.80
C ASN A 93 5.41 8.17 4.28
N TYR A 94 4.17 8.01 3.81
CA TYR A 94 3.90 7.80 2.39
C TYR A 94 4.22 9.06 1.59
N GLY A 95 5.14 8.93 0.61
CA GLY A 95 5.65 10.07 -0.13
C GLY A 95 6.27 11.15 0.76
N ASN A 96 6.85 10.78 1.92
CA ASN A 96 7.31 11.75 2.93
C ASN A 96 6.22 12.73 3.41
N GLY A 97 4.99 12.24 3.55
CA GLY A 97 3.82 13.02 4.00
C GLY A 97 3.01 13.65 2.87
N GLU A 98 3.46 13.53 1.61
CA GLU A 98 2.76 14.08 0.45
C GLU A 98 1.38 13.45 0.23
N SER A 99 1.21 12.17 0.53
CA SER A 99 -0.09 11.50 0.33
C SER A 99 -1.19 12.09 1.24
N GLU A 100 -0.87 12.40 2.49
CA GLU A 100 -1.75 13.11 3.42
C GLU A 100 -2.05 14.52 2.91
N SER A 101 -1.05 15.22 2.38
CA SER A 101 -1.24 16.55 1.80
C SER A 101 -2.13 16.54 0.56
N LEU A 102 -2.01 15.52 -0.30
CA LEU A 102 -2.86 15.40 -1.49
C LEU A 102 -4.30 15.10 -1.09
N LEU A 103 -4.49 14.15 -0.16
CA LEU A 103 -5.81 13.83 0.38
C LEU A 103 -6.47 15.08 1.00
N GLY A 104 -5.74 15.81 1.85
CA GLY A 104 -6.24 17.04 2.46
C GLY A 104 -6.63 18.10 1.43
N ARG A 105 -5.83 18.25 0.36
CA ARG A 105 -6.11 19.19 -0.75
C ARG A 105 -7.39 18.79 -1.50
N VAL A 106 -7.50 17.54 -1.95
CA VAL A 106 -8.68 17.05 -2.70
C VAL A 106 -9.93 17.10 -1.85
N LEU A 107 -9.86 16.59 -0.60
CA LEU A 107 -10.98 16.63 0.33
C LEU A 107 -11.43 18.08 0.57
N GLY A 108 -10.48 18.99 0.76
CA GLY A 108 -10.79 20.40 0.98
C GLY A 108 -11.44 21.07 -0.22
N GLU A 109 -10.90 20.87 -1.42
CA GLU A 109 -11.49 21.40 -2.66
C GLU A 109 -12.93 20.89 -2.87
N LYS A 110 -13.19 19.59 -2.63
CA LYS A 110 -14.53 19.01 -2.79
C LYS A 110 -15.53 19.50 -1.73
N ILE A 111 -15.09 19.69 -0.49
CA ILE A 111 -15.92 20.27 0.58
C ILE A 111 -16.25 21.72 0.27
N ASP A 112 -15.27 22.52 -0.17
CA ASP A 112 -15.49 23.93 -0.51
C ASP A 112 -16.43 24.10 -1.71
N ARG A 113 -16.46 23.14 -2.64
CA ARG A 113 -17.43 23.06 -3.74
C ARG A 113 -18.80 22.50 -3.34
N GLY A 114 -18.98 22.03 -2.10
CA GLY A 114 -20.22 21.41 -1.63
C GLY A 114 -20.51 20.02 -2.23
N GLU A 115 -19.51 19.37 -2.82
CA GLU A 115 -19.64 18.05 -3.45
C GLU A 115 -19.55 16.90 -2.43
N LEU A 116 -18.94 17.17 -1.28
CA LEU A 116 -18.60 16.20 -0.25
C LEU A 116 -18.65 16.89 1.13
N LYS A 117 -18.96 16.15 2.19
CA LYS A 117 -18.83 16.60 3.58
C LYS A 117 -17.74 15.78 4.28
N ARG A 118 -17.08 16.36 5.30
CA ARG A 118 -16.04 15.63 6.06
C ARG A 118 -16.61 14.37 6.70
N GLU A 119 -17.85 14.43 7.15
CA GLU A 119 -18.60 13.38 7.84
C GLU A 119 -18.97 12.20 6.92
N GLU A 120 -18.83 12.35 5.61
CA GLU A 120 -19.12 11.29 4.64
C GLU A 120 -17.93 10.35 4.41
N VAL A 121 -16.71 10.76 4.80
CA VAL A 121 -15.45 10.06 4.45
C VAL A 121 -14.78 9.48 5.69
N PHE A 122 -14.37 8.22 5.62
CA PHE A 122 -13.63 7.52 6.66
C PHE A 122 -12.13 7.49 6.35
N ILE A 123 -11.33 8.18 7.15
CA ILE A 123 -9.89 8.41 6.91
C ILE A 123 -9.04 7.67 7.93
N VAL A 124 -8.17 6.80 7.42
CA VAL A 124 -7.17 6.05 8.17
C VAL A 124 -5.81 6.67 7.91
N THR A 125 -5.09 7.06 8.96
CA THR A 125 -3.65 7.35 8.88
C THR A 125 -2.88 6.51 9.88
N LYS A 126 -1.55 6.52 9.79
CA LYS A 126 -0.68 5.68 10.60
C LYS A 126 0.71 6.28 10.76
N SER A 127 1.38 5.89 11.85
CA SER A 127 2.75 6.33 12.16
C SER A 127 3.56 5.25 12.86
N GLY A 128 4.88 5.34 12.72
CA GLY A 128 5.83 4.36 13.24
C GLY A 128 7.21 4.49 12.59
N TYR A 129 7.24 4.81 11.30
CA TYR A 129 8.49 4.97 10.55
C TYR A 129 9.14 6.34 10.72
N ILE A 130 10.44 6.32 10.98
CA ILE A 130 11.32 7.48 10.92
C ILE A 130 12.19 7.33 9.68
N GLN A 131 11.76 7.98 8.60
CA GLN A 131 12.37 7.98 7.28
C GLN A 131 12.25 9.39 6.68
N GLY A 132 13.07 9.69 5.67
CA GLY A 132 12.97 10.95 4.91
C GLY A 132 12.92 12.20 5.80
N ARG A 133 11.85 13.00 5.69
CA ARG A 133 11.66 14.23 6.48
C ARG A 133 11.64 13.98 8.00
N ASN A 134 11.23 12.81 8.47
CA ASN A 134 11.29 12.47 9.90
C ASN A 134 12.73 12.23 10.39
N LEU A 135 13.65 11.76 9.53
CA LEU A 135 15.08 11.68 9.89
C LEU A 135 15.68 13.08 10.10
N GLN A 136 15.20 14.08 9.37
CA GLN A 136 15.62 15.47 9.57
C GLN A 136 15.21 15.96 10.97
N ILE A 137 14.00 15.63 11.42
CA ILE A 137 13.54 15.94 12.79
C ILE A 137 14.45 15.28 13.83
N VAL A 138 14.71 13.97 13.69
CA VAL A 138 15.58 13.24 14.63
C VAL A 138 16.98 13.84 14.64
N SER A 139 17.57 14.11 13.48
CA SER A 139 18.90 14.75 13.39
C SER A 139 18.93 16.15 14.02
N GLU A 140 17.86 16.94 13.88
CA GLU A 140 17.75 18.25 14.54
C GLU A 140 17.63 18.16 16.06
N LEU A 141 16.91 17.16 16.57
CA LEU A 141 16.82 16.89 18.01
C LEU A 141 18.18 16.42 18.56
N GLU A 142 18.85 15.51 17.87
CA GLU A 142 20.17 15.00 18.26
C GLU A 142 21.20 16.13 18.35
N LYS A 143 21.20 17.08 17.39
CA LYS A 143 22.05 18.29 17.45
C LYS A 143 21.81 19.17 18.68
N LYS A 144 20.63 19.05 19.29
CA LYS A 144 20.24 19.77 20.51
C LYS A 144 20.38 18.90 21.77
N ASN A 145 21.00 17.72 21.67
CA ASN A 145 21.06 16.70 22.72
C ASN A 145 19.66 16.29 23.23
N GLN A 146 18.70 16.19 22.32
CA GLN A 146 17.34 15.70 22.57
C GLN A 146 17.09 14.47 21.69
N GLU A 147 16.19 13.59 22.12
CA GLU A 147 15.76 12.44 21.32
C GLU A 147 14.31 12.10 21.62
N PHE A 148 13.65 11.41 20.68
CA PHE A 148 12.44 10.67 21.05
C PHE A 148 12.87 9.43 21.84
N PRO A 149 12.20 9.10 22.95
CA PRO A 149 12.49 7.87 23.66
C PRO A 149 12.24 6.63 22.80
N GLU A 150 12.96 5.56 23.08
CA GLU A 150 12.71 4.20 22.55
C GLU A 150 12.79 4.05 21.02
N ILE A 151 13.50 4.95 20.31
CA ILE A 151 13.80 4.77 18.88
C ILE A 151 14.50 3.43 18.65
N THR A 152 14.03 2.70 17.65
CA THR A 152 14.65 1.49 17.12
C THR A 152 15.41 1.83 15.85
N TYR A 153 16.74 1.78 15.92
CA TYR A 153 17.64 2.04 14.79
C TYR A 153 17.81 0.80 13.91
N TYR A 154 16.73 0.36 13.25
CA TYR A 154 16.68 -0.94 12.54
C TYR A 154 17.71 -1.08 11.40
N GLN A 155 17.96 0.00 10.64
CA GLN A 155 19.07 0.13 9.70
C GLN A 155 19.27 1.61 9.31
N GLU A 156 20.37 1.92 8.62
CA GLU A 156 20.63 3.27 8.11
C GLU A 156 19.47 3.78 7.23
N GLY A 157 19.01 5.00 7.50
CA GLY A 157 17.89 5.61 6.79
C GLY A 157 16.51 5.03 7.10
N CYS A 158 16.39 4.07 8.02
CA CYS A 158 15.11 3.47 8.40
C CYS A 158 15.10 3.15 9.91
N TYR A 159 14.57 4.08 10.70
CA TYR A 159 14.32 3.86 12.12
C TYR A 159 12.82 3.69 12.38
N HIS A 160 12.48 3.26 13.59
CA HIS A 160 11.10 3.01 14.00
C HIS A 160 10.84 3.47 15.43
N CYS A 161 9.68 4.06 15.70
CA CYS A 161 9.29 4.47 17.04
C CYS A 161 7.76 4.48 17.19
N ILE A 162 7.26 3.93 18.30
CA ILE A 162 5.84 4.01 18.70
C ILE A 162 5.69 4.62 20.10
N HIS A 163 6.73 5.28 20.61
CA HIS A 163 6.66 5.95 21.89
C HIS A 163 5.66 7.12 21.83
N PRO A 164 4.85 7.37 22.89
CA PRO A 164 3.85 8.46 22.91
C PRO A 164 4.35 9.81 22.41
N ALA A 165 5.55 10.24 22.80
CA ALA A 165 6.14 11.51 22.37
C ALA A 165 6.32 11.62 20.84
N PHE A 166 6.72 10.52 20.18
CA PHE A 166 6.83 10.49 18.71
C PHE A 166 5.46 10.41 18.05
N LEU A 167 4.56 9.59 18.59
CA LEU A 167 3.20 9.45 18.06
C LEU A 167 2.42 10.77 18.14
N GLU A 168 2.60 11.57 19.20
CA GLU A 168 2.01 12.89 19.34
C GLU A 168 2.52 13.87 18.29
N ASP A 169 3.83 13.97 18.13
CA ASP A 169 4.45 14.80 17.09
C ASP A 169 3.89 14.43 15.71
N GLN A 170 3.83 13.14 15.39
CA GLN A 170 3.38 12.68 14.08
C GLN A 170 1.88 12.87 13.88
N LEU A 171 1.03 12.62 14.89
CA LEU A 171 -0.40 12.87 14.82
C LEU A 171 -0.70 14.36 14.55
N ILE A 172 -0.04 15.26 15.27
CA ILE A 172 -0.20 16.71 15.07
C ILE A 172 0.18 17.10 13.63
N ARG A 173 1.28 16.58 13.10
CA ARG A 173 1.72 16.87 11.74
C ARG A 173 0.80 16.27 10.68
N SER A 174 0.32 15.05 10.90
CA SER A 174 -0.66 14.38 10.04
C SER A 174 -1.95 15.19 9.96
N LEU A 175 -2.50 15.63 11.08
CA LEU A 175 -3.69 16.50 11.13
C LEU A 175 -3.48 17.81 10.35
N LYS A 176 -2.30 18.42 10.45
CA LYS A 176 -1.96 19.63 9.67
C LYS A 176 -1.84 19.37 8.16
N ARG A 177 -1.23 18.25 7.75
CA ARG A 177 -1.11 17.86 6.32
C ARG A 177 -2.47 17.49 5.72
N LEU A 178 -3.33 16.83 6.49
CA LEU A 178 -4.70 16.50 6.09
C LEU A 178 -5.64 17.72 6.16
N GLY A 179 -5.32 18.72 6.98
CA GLY A 179 -6.19 19.87 7.26
C GLY A 179 -7.43 19.47 8.06
N LEU A 180 -7.29 18.58 9.04
CA LEU A 180 -8.38 18.01 9.83
C LEU A 180 -8.17 18.25 11.32
N GLU A 181 -9.27 18.38 12.08
CA GLU A 181 -9.21 18.31 13.55
C GLU A 181 -9.14 16.87 14.06
N THR A 182 -9.72 15.94 13.30
CA THR A 182 -9.92 14.53 13.68
C THR A 182 -9.69 13.60 12.50
N VAL A 183 -8.94 12.52 12.70
CA VAL A 183 -8.91 11.35 11.81
C VAL A 183 -9.81 10.24 12.36
N ASP A 184 -10.39 9.42 11.49
CA ASP A 184 -11.28 8.36 11.94
C ASP A 184 -10.49 7.21 12.59
N VAL A 185 -9.31 6.90 12.05
CA VAL A 185 -8.44 5.87 12.59
C VAL A 185 -6.99 6.31 12.56
N PHE A 186 -6.28 6.06 13.67
CA PHE A 186 -4.82 6.15 13.72
C PHE A 186 -4.20 4.79 14.05
N LEU A 187 -3.35 4.27 13.17
CA LEU A 187 -2.69 2.98 13.37
C LEU A 187 -1.23 3.11 13.80
N LEU A 188 -0.78 2.22 14.69
CA LEU A 188 0.65 1.94 14.86
C LEU A 188 1.14 1.20 13.61
N HIS A 189 2.15 1.73 12.94
CA HIS A 189 2.63 1.22 11.65
C HIS A 189 3.83 0.29 11.83
N ASN A 190 3.61 -0.99 11.55
CA ASN A 190 4.57 -2.09 11.59
C ASN A 190 5.44 -2.13 12.86
N PRO A 191 4.83 -2.16 14.07
CA PRO A 191 5.57 -2.20 15.32
C PRO A 191 6.54 -3.39 15.43
N GLU A 192 6.33 -4.47 14.68
CA GLU A 192 7.22 -5.62 14.60
C GLU A 192 8.68 -5.29 14.21
N TYR A 193 8.96 -4.10 13.65
CA TYR A 193 10.34 -3.66 13.39
C TYR A 193 11.22 -3.64 14.64
N PHE A 194 10.62 -3.39 15.81
CA PHE A 194 11.32 -3.58 17.09
C PHE A 194 11.76 -5.03 17.27
N LEU A 195 10.85 -6.00 17.09
CA LEU A 195 11.17 -7.42 17.24
C LEU A 195 12.21 -7.86 16.19
N MET A 196 12.09 -7.42 14.95
CA MET A 196 13.07 -7.74 13.89
C MET A 196 14.47 -7.22 14.24
N ASP A 197 14.57 -6.01 14.80
CA ASP A 197 15.83 -5.46 15.27
C ASP A 197 16.40 -6.26 16.46
N ARG A 198 15.56 -6.62 17.43
CA ARG A 198 15.97 -7.43 18.58
C ARG A 198 16.45 -8.83 18.17
N GLU A 199 15.82 -9.43 17.14
CA GLU A 199 16.26 -10.69 16.53
C GLU A 199 17.65 -10.56 15.91
N LYS A 200 17.89 -9.52 15.10
CA LYS A 200 19.22 -9.23 14.50
C LYS A 200 20.33 -9.12 15.54
N HIS A 201 20.00 -8.60 16.74
CA HIS A 201 20.94 -8.41 17.84
C HIS A 201 20.94 -9.58 18.85
N ASN A 202 20.36 -10.73 18.51
CA ASN A 202 20.34 -11.95 19.32
C ASN A 202 19.76 -11.76 20.74
N VAL A 203 18.82 -10.82 20.91
CA VAL A 203 18.14 -10.62 22.19
C VAL A 203 17.19 -11.81 22.43
N PRO A 204 17.14 -12.39 23.64
CA PRO A 204 16.23 -13.51 23.92
C PRO A 204 14.76 -13.18 23.61
N LYS A 205 14.05 -14.06 22.89
CA LYS A 205 12.66 -13.87 22.43
C LYS A 205 11.73 -13.40 23.54
N ILE A 206 11.82 -14.00 24.73
CA ILE A 206 10.96 -13.66 25.89
C ILE A 206 11.14 -12.19 26.27
N LYS A 207 12.39 -11.75 26.48
CA LYS A 207 12.71 -10.35 26.84
C LYS A 207 12.28 -9.36 25.76
N ALA A 208 12.48 -9.72 24.49
CA ALA A 208 12.06 -8.89 23.37
C ALA A 208 10.53 -8.74 23.31
N LYS A 209 9.77 -9.83 23.52
CA LYS A 209 8.30 -9.80 23.53
C LYS A 209 7.75 -9.02 24.72
N GLU A 210 8.33 -9.17 25.91
CA GLU A 210 7.93 -8.43 27.11
C GLU A 210 8.04 -6.91 26.88
N GLU A 211 9.19 -6.45 26.40
CA GLU A 211 9.41 -5.03 26.10
C GLU A 211 8.54 -4.56 24.93
N TYR A 212 8.38 -5.37 23.89
CA TYR A 212 7.54 -5.05 22.74
C TYR A 212 6.09 -4.76 23.15
N TYR A 213 5.47 -5.66 23.93
CA TYR A 213 4.08 -5.50 24.34
C TYR A 213 3.92 -4.41 25.41
N LYS A 214 4.93 -4.15 26.24
CA LYS A 214 4.96 -2.97 27.10
C LYS A 214 4.90 -1.67 26.29
N ARG A 215 5.68 -1.56 25.20
CA ARG A 215 5.64 -0.39 24.28
C ARG A 215 4.28 -0.23 23.62
N VAL A 216 3.66 -1.33 23.19
CA VAL A 216 2.29 -1.33 22.64
C VAL A 216 1.28 -0.84 23.68
N LYS A 217 1.36 -1.32 24.93
CA LYS A 217 0.50 -0.85 26.02
C LYS A 217 0.62 0.66 26.25
N ASN A 218 1.85 1.18 26.31
CA ASN A 218 2.10 2.62 26.47
C ASN A 218 1.52 3.44 25.32
N ALA A 219 1.66 2.95 24.08
CA ALA A 219 1.06 3.58 22.92
C ALA A 219 -0.48 3.57 22.98
N PHE A 220 -1.10 2.49 23.47
CA PHE A 220 -2.56 2.39 23.61
C PHE A 220 -3.11 3.36 24.67
N LEU A 221 -2.45 3.50 25.82
CA LEU A 221 -2.80 4.50 26.83
C LEU A 221 -2.81 5.92 26.23
N PHE A 222 -1.78 6.27 25.46
CA PHE A 222 -1.70 7.54 24.74
C PHE A 222 -2.81 7.69 23.69
N LEU A 223 -3.11 6.64 22.92
CA LEU A 223 -4.14 6.72 21.88
C LEU A 223 -5.55 6.85 22.48
N GLU A 224 -5.82 6.26 23.64
CA GLU A 224 -7.06 6.49 24.39
C GLU A 224 -7.19 7.94 24.86
N GLU A 225 -6.09 8.57 25.31
CA GLU A 225 -6.05 10.01 25.61
C GLU A 225 -6.40 10.84 24.36
N LYS A 226 -5.78 10.54 23.21
CA LYS A 226 -6.06 11.25 21.96
C LYS A 226 -7.47 11.00 21.42
N ARG A 227 -8.07 9.85 21.73
CA ARG A 227 -9.49 9.59 21.47
C ARG A 227 -10.37 10.48 22.34
N LYS A 228 -10.07 10.60 23.64
CA LYS A 228 -10.78 11.50 24.58
C LYS A 228 -10.66 12.97 24.18
N GLU A 229 -9.51 13.38 23.65
CA GLU A 229 -9.29 14.73 23.08
C GLU A 229 -10.02 14.96 21.73
N GLY A 230 -10.63 13.93 21.15
CA GLY A 230 -11.31 14.00 19.86
C GLY A 230 -10.37 14.12 18.66
N LYS A 231 -9.07 13.83 18.81
CA LYS A 231 -8.09 13.86 17.70
C LYS A 231 -8.19 12.63 16.81
N ILE A 232 -8.64 11.52 17.38
CA ILE A 232 -8.90 10.27 16.67
C ILE A 232 -10.24 9.69 17.12
N GLN A 233 -10.95 8.95 16.27
CA GLN A 233 -12.16 8.22 16.71
C GLN A 233 -11.81 6.81 17.21
N PHE A 234 -10.95 6.11 16.47
CA PHE A 234 -10.47 4.77 16.79
C PHE A 234 -8.96 4.67 16.58
N TYR A 235 -8.38 3.59 17.09
CA TYR A 235 -6.99 3.24 16.80
C TYR A 235 -6.83 1.75 16.55
N GLY A 236 -5.62 1.39 16.11
CA GLY A 236 -5.31 0.03 15.71
C GLY A 236 -3.84 -0.21 15.45
N ILE A 237 -3.55 -1.36 14.85
CA ILE A 237 -2.18 -1.72 14.42
C ILE A 237 -2.23 -2.14 12.94
N SER A 238 -1.28 -1.64 12.17
CA SER A 238 -0.90 -2.23 10.88
C SER A 238 0.33 -3.10 11.10
N SER A 239 0.23 -4.40 10.84
CA SER A 239 1.31 -5.36 11.02
C SER A 239 1.31 -6.35 9.86
N ASN A 240 2.47 -6.50 9.23
CA ASN A 240 2.68 -7.51 8.20
C ASN A 240 2.67 -8.93 8.77
N THR A 241 2.89 -9.06 10.08
CA THR A 241 3.08 -10.34 10.75
C THR A 241 1.83 -10.86 11.45
N PHE A 242 0.70 -10.13 11.42
CA PHE A 242 -0.57 -10.62 11.96
C PHE A 242 -0.99 -11.98 11.37
N PRO A 243 -0.82 -12.27 10.07
CA PRO A 243 -1.18 -13.58 9.50
C PRO A 243 -0.17 -14.71 9.80
N GLU A 244 0.95 -14.40 10.46
CA GLU A 244 2.01 -15.36 10.73
C GLU A 244 1.72 -16.24 11.96
N ASN A 245 2.54 -17.27 12.17
CA ASN A 245 2.47 -18.07 13.38
C ASN A 245 2.83 -17.20 14.61
N PRO A 246 1.96 -17.09 15.63
CA PRO A 246 2.21 -16.31 16.85
C PRO A 246 3.52 -16.67 17.56
N GLU A 247 4.02 -17.90 17.37
CA GLU A 247 5.27 -18.38 17.95
C GLU A 247 6.53 -17.91 17.24
N LYS A 248 6.42 -17.28 16.06
CA LYS A 248 7.61 -16.67 15.45
C LYS A 248 8.13 -15.52 16.31
N TYR A 249 9.45 -15.34 16.28
CA TYR A 249 10.13 -14.29 17.04
C TYR A 249 9.52 -12.92 16.73
N THR A 250 9.34 -12.60 15.45
CA THR A 250 8.92 -11.29 14.96
C THR A 250 7.41 -11.10 14.86
N ALA A 251 6.61 -12.12 15.17
CA ALA A 251 5.16 -12.05 15.01
C ALA A 251 4.46 -11.13 16.02
N THR A 252 3.62 -10.22 15.55
CA THR A 252 2.65 -9.53 16.40
C THR A 252 1.44 -10.43 16.62
N SER A 253 1.21 -10.88 17.85
CA SER A 253 0.05 -11.72 18.19
C SER A 253 -1.19 -10.86 18.44
N LEU A 254 -2.23 -11.02 17.62
CA LEU A 254 -3.50 -10.31 17.82
C LEU A 254 -4.14 -10.65 19.17
N LEU A 255 -4.02 -11.90 19.64
CA LEU A 255 -4.55 -12.30 20.95
C LEU A 255 -3.89 -11.50 22.09
N LYS A 256 -2.56 -11.31 22.04
CA LYS A 256 -1.86 -10.47 23.03
C LYS A 256 -2.20 -9.00 22.91
N VAL A 257 -2.41 -8.50 21.69
CA VAL A 257 -2.87 -7.11 21.48
C VAL A 257 -4.26 -6.89 22.07
N LEU A 258 -5.18 -7.86 21.92
CA LEU A 258 -6.52 -7.82 22.50
C LEU A 258 -6.48 -7.84 24.04
N GLU A 259 -5.64 -8.69 24.64
CA GLU A 259 -5.42 -8.70 26.09
C GLU A 259 -4.98 -7.32 26.60
N ILE A 260 -4.03 -6.68 25.90
CA ILE A 260 -3.54 -5.33 26.26
C ILE A 260 -4.64 -4.27 26.10
N ALA A 261 -5.46 -4.35 25.04
CA ALA A 261 -6.57 -3.42 24.85
C ALA A 261 -7.58 -3.50 26.01
N ILE A 262 -7.90 -4.72 26.47
CA ILE A 262 -8.78 -4.95 27.63
C ILE A 262 -8.14 -4.44 28.92
N GLU A 263 -6.84 -4.68 29.10
CA GLU A 263 -6.09 -4.18 30.26
C GLU A 263 -6.12 -2.65 30.33
N VAL A 264 -5.82 -1.97 29.22
CA VAL A 264 -5.88 -0.49 29.12
C VAL A 264 -7.30 0.03 29.33
N GLN A 265 -8.31 -0.62 28.74
CA GLN A 265 -9.71 -0.26 28.96
C GLN A 265 -10.08 -0.31 30.45
N THR A 266 -9.66 -1.38 31.14
CA THR A 266 -9.92 -1.59 32.57
C THR A 266 -9.17 -0.57 33.42
N GLU A 267 -7.88 -0.34 33.14
CA GLU A 267 -7.02 0.61 33.86
C GLU A 267 -7.57 2.04 33.79
N LEU A 268 -8.14 2.42 32.64
CA LEU A 268 -8.73 3.74 32.42
C LEU A 268 -10.22 3.83 32.79
N GLY A 269 -10.87 2.71 33.18
CA GLY A 269 -12.29 2.67 33.52
C GLY A 269 -13.23 3.02 32.36
N LEU A 270 -12.88 2.61 31.14
CA LEU A 270 -13.62 2.94 29.92
C LEU A 270 -14.73 1.92 29.63
N GLU A 271 -15.91 2.39 29.22
CA GLU A 271 -17.02 1.52 28.80
C GLU A 271 -16.67 0.70 27.54
N GLU A 272 -15.93 1.29 26.62
CA GLU A 272 -15.50 0.65 25.37
C GLU A 272 -14.08 1.07 25.01
N SER A 273 -13.24 0.12 24.60
CA SER A 273 -11.92 0.41 24.03
C SER A 273 -12.00 1.10 22.67
N GLY A 274 -11.06 2.02 22.43
CA GLY A 274 -10.81 2.64 21.14
C GLY A 274 -10.06 1.75 20.15
N PHE A 275 -9.48 0.62 20.61
CA PHE A 275 -8.86 -0.36 19.73
C PHE A 275 -9.95 -1.05 18.90
N ALA A 276 -9.93 -0.82 17.59
CA ALA A 276 -11.02 -1.28 16.73
C ALA A 276 -10.58 -1.73 15.33
N VAL A 277 -9.32 -1.55 14.95
CA VAL A 277 -8.86 -1.73 13.57
C VAL A 277 -7.57 -2.53 13.51
N VAL A 278 -7.52 -3.50 12.59
CA VAL A 278 -6.30 -4.26 12.29
C VAL A 278 -6.02 -4.21 10.80
N GLN A 279 -4.78 -3.88 10.44
CA GLN A 279 -4.34 -3.85 9.06
C GLN A 279 -3.27 -4.91 8.82
N PHE A 280 -3.45 -5.74 7.78
CA PHE A 280 -2.52 -6.83 7.47
C PHE A 280 -2.55 -7.23 5.99
N PRO A 281 -1.51 -7.92 5.50
CA PRO A 281 -1.45 -8.39 4.13
C PRO A 281 -2.45 -9.51 3.89
N ALA A 282 -3.24 -9.40 2.82
CA ALA A 282 -4.11 -10.48 2.37
C ALA A 282 -4.30 -10.42 0.86
N ASN A 283 -4.04 -11.54 0.19
CA ASN A 283 -4.33 -11.78 -1.21
C ASN A 283 -4.37 -13.29 -1.48
N LEU A 284 -4.63 -13.68 -2.73
CA LEU A 284 -4.77 -15.08 -3.13
C LEU A 284 -3.53 -15.95 -2.84
N LEU A 285 -2.34 -15.34 -2.74
CA LEU A 285 -1.09 -16.05 -2.49
C LEU A 285 -0.60 -15.86 -1.04
N GLU A 286 -0.77 -14.68 -0.46
CA GLU A 286 -0.59 -14.41 0.98
C GLU A 286 -1.86 -14.81 1.76
N SER A 287 -2.19 -16.11 1.75
CA SER A 287 -3.42 -16.68 2.35
C SER A 287 -3.37 -16.90 3.87
N GLY A 288 -2.28 -16.50 4.54
CA GLY A 288 -2.00 -16.84 5.94
C GLY A 288 -3.05 -16.39 6.95
N PHE A 289 -3.90 -15.44 6.58
CA PHE A 289 -5.01 -14.92 7.40
C PHE A 289 -6.18 -15.90 7.53
N LEU A 290 -6.28 -16.87 6.60
CA LEU A 290 -7.26 -17.97 6.66
C LEU A 290 -6.75 -19.16 7.47
N ASP A 291 -5.44 -19.26 7.69
CA ASP A 291 -4.84 -20.40 8.38
C ASP A 291 -5.24 -20.45 9.86
N ARG A 292 -5.62 -21.63 10.34
CA ARG A 292 -6.04 -21.88 11.73
C ARG A 292 -4.90 -21.92 12.76
N LYS A 293 -4.09 -20.87 12.80
CA LYS A 293 -2.86 -20.76 13.63
C LYS A 293 -3.10 -20.29 15.07
N PHE A 294 -4.30 -19.82 15.38
CA PHE A 294 -4.60 -19.21 16.68
C PHE A 294 -5.53 -20.13 17.47
N GLU A 295 -4.97 -21.17 18.09
CA GLU A 295 -5.74 -22.14 18.88
C GLU A 295 -6.88 -22.79 18.07
N GLY A 296 -6.61 -23.11 16.79
CA GLY A 296 -7.58 -23.70 15.87
C GLY A 296 -8.50 -22.69 15.16
N LYS A 297 -8.35 -21.39 15.44
CA LYS A 297 -9.04 -20.29 14.74
C LYS A 297 -8.13 -19.60 13.72
N SER A 298 -8.73 -19.07 12.67
CA SER A 298 -8.05 -18.18 11.71
C SER A 298 -7.94 -16.75 12.25
N LEU A 299 -7.13 -15.91 11.60
CA LEU A 299 -7.04 -14.49 11.95
C LEU A 299 -8.40 -13.81 11.76
N ILE A 300 -9.13 -14.15 10.68
CA ILE A 300 -10.47 -13.60 10.41
C ILE A 300 -11.48 -14.01 11.48
N ASP A 301 -11.44 -15.26 11.95
CA ASP A 301 -12.32 -15.72 13.03
C ASP A 301 -12.11 -14.89 14.31
N ILE A 302 -10.86 -14.52 14.63
CA ILE A 302 -10.56 -13.67 15.78
C ILE A 302 -11.09 -12.25 15.58
N ILE A 303 -10.88 -11.69 14.40
CA ILE A 303 -11.33 -10.34 14.03
C ILE A 303 -12.86 -10.23 14.12
N GLU A 304 -13.58 -11.19 13.56
CA GLU A 304 -15.05 -11.26 13.59
C GLU A 304 -15.55 -11.43 15.03
N ALA A 305 -14.97 -12.34 15.81
CA ALA A 305 -15.36 -12.56 17.21
C ALA A 305 -15.18 -11.34 18.11
N ASN A 306 -14.26 -10.42 17.76
CA ASN A 306 -13.98 -9.20 18.51
C ASN A 306 -14.51 -7.93 17.82
N GLN A 307 -15.31 -8.06 16.77
CA GLN A 307 -15.93 -6.94 16.03
C GLN A 307 -14.92 -5.86 15.58
N LEU A 308 -13.72 -6.30 15.19
CA LEU A 308 -12.67 -5.43 14.66
C LEU A 308 -12.89 -5.19 13.16
N LEU A 309 -12.43 -4.05 12.66
CA LEU A 309 -12.38 -3.74 11.23
C LEU A 309 -11.08 -4.29 10.62
N PRO A 310 -11.14 -5.29 9.73
CA PRO A 310 -9.97 -5.70 8.95
C PRO A 310 -9.75 -4.75 7.76
N LEU A 311 -8.54 -4.22 7.66
CA LEU A 311 -8.04 -3.51 6.49
C LEU A 311 -6.96 -4.37 5.83
N VAL A 312 -7.11 -4.75 4.56
CA VAL A 312 -6.11 -5.60 3.91
C VAL A 312 -5.25 -4.86 2.89
N ASN A 313 -3.93 -4.86 3.11
CA ASN A 313 -2.97 -4.31 2.15
C ASN A 313 -2.45 -5.40 1.21
N ARG A 314 -1.79 -4.94 0.12
CA ARG A 314 -1.25 -5.81 -0.95
C ARG A 314 -2.29 -6.72 -1.63
N PRO A 315 -3.51 -6.26 -1.95
CA PRO A 315 -4.54 -7.15 -2.52
C PRO A 315 -4.17 -7.71 -3.90
N LEU A 316 -3.33 -6.99 -4.67
CA LEU A 316 -2.95 -7.36 -6.03
C LEU A 316 -1.43 -7.51 -6.23
N ASN A 317 -0.61 -7.33 -5.19
CA ASN A 317 0.85 -7.40 -5.27
C ASN A 317 1.34 -8.34 -4.16
N ALA A 318 1.22 -9.64 -4.42
CA ALA A 318 1.61 -10.66 -3.45
C ALA A 318 3.13 -10.71 -3.30
N ILE A 319 3.59 -10.97 -2.08
CA ILE A 319 5.01 -11.25 -1.83
C ILE A 319 5.18 -12.77 -1.68
N SER A 320 6.02 -13.37 -2.52
CA SER A 320 6.36 -14.79 -2.43
C SER A 320 7.20 -15.09 -1.19
N SER A 321 7.33 -16.36 -0.83
CA SER A 321 8.19 -16.79 0.28
C SER A 321 9.67 -16.48 0.05
N GLN A 322 10.10 -16.28 -1.20
CA GLN A 322 11.45 -15.84 -1.57
C GLN A 322 11.60 -14.31 -1.66
N GLY A 323 10.54 -13.55 -1.34
CA GLY A 323 10.54 -12.08 -1.34
C GLY A 323 10.28 -11.42 -2.69
N SER A 324 10.00 -12.20 -3.75
CA SER A 324 9.63 -11.68 -5.06
C SER A 324 8.18 -11.17 -5.07
N ILE A 325 7.92 -10.06 -5.76
CA ILE A 325 6.57 -9.51 -5.91
C ILE A 325 5.87 -10.15 -7.11
N PHE A 326 4.72 -10.75 -6.88
CA PHE A 326 3.83 -11.32 -7.88
C PHE A 326 2.57 -10.46 -8.05
N ARG A 327 2.31 -9.95 -9.26
CA ARG A 327 1.15 -9.10 -9.54
C ARG A 327 -0.05 -9.95 -9.99
N LEU A 328 -1.17 -9.84 -9.28
CA LEU A 328 -2.43 -10.54 -9.59
C LEU A 328 -3.21 -9.81 -10.69
N SER A 329 -2.66 -9.79 -11.91
CA SER A 329 -3.26 -9.11 -13.06
C SER A 329 -3.09 -9.96 -14.31
N TYR A 330 -4.22 -10.28 -14.92
CA TYR A 330 -4.34 -11.05 -16.17
C TYR A 330 -5.74 -10.83 -16.73
N ASP A 331 -5.86 -10.55 -18.02
CA ASP A 331 -7.16 -10.49 -18.71
C ASP A 331 -7.24 -11.60 -19.77
N PRO A 332 -8.16 -12.59 -19.61
CA PRO A 332 -8.33 -13.66 -20.59
C PRO A 332 -8.91 -13.19 -21.94
N LYS A 333 -9.40 -11.94 -22.03
CA LYS A 333 -9.96 -11.35 -23.27
C LYS A 333 -8.91 -10.67 -24.14
N GLU A 334 -7.71 -10.43 -23.62
CA GLU A 334 -6.62 -9.80 -24.35
C GLU A 334 -5.63 -10.86 -24.89
N SER A 335 -5.23 -10.72 -26.15
CA SER A 335 -4.20 -11.57 -26.79
C SER A 335 -2.80 -11.18 -26.29
N GLN A 336 -2.44 -11.70 -25.10
CA GLN A 336 -1.20 -11.35 -24.41
C GLN A 336 0.06 -11.77 -25.18
N ASP A 337 0.02 -12.91 -25.87
CA ASP A 337 1.15 -13.43 -26.64
C ASP A 337 1.50 -12.53 -27.83
N GLU A 338 0.50 -11.98 -28.52
CA GLU A 338 0.72 -11.03 -29.62
C GLU A 338 1.26 -9.69 -29.10
N VAL A 339 0.78 -9.22 -27.95
CA VAL A 339 1.27 -7.99 -27.32
C VAL A 339 2.74 -8.14 -26.89
N LEU A 340 3.08 -9.24 -26.21
CA LEU A 340 4.46 -9.50 -25.78
C LEU A 340 5.39 -9.67 -26.98
N LYS A 341 4.96 -10.39 -28.02
CA LYS A 341 5.72 -10.54 -29.27
C LYS A 341 5.95 -9.21 -29.97
N ASN A 342 4.93 -8.36 -30.04
CA ASN A 342 5.05 -7.02 -30.62
C ASN A 342 6.00 -6.11 -29.83
N ILE A 343 5.98 -6.18 -28.50
CA ILE A 343 6.92 -5.42 -27.64
C ILE A 343 8.35 -5.94 -27.84
N LYS A 344 8.54 -7.27 -27.85
CA LYS A 344 9.86 -7.88 -28.08
C LYS A 344 10.43 -7.49 -29.44
N ASN A 345 9.60 -7.47 -30.49
CA ASN A 345 10.02 -7.01 -31.81
C ASN A 345 10.48 -5.54 -31.79
N LYS A 346 9.74 -4.65 -31.13
CA LYS A 346 10.14 -3.24 -30.97
C LYS A 346 11.43 -3.06 -30.18
N LEU A 347 11.65 -3.87 -29.14
CA LEU A 347 12.93 -3.89 -28.42
C LEU A 347 14.08 -4.36 -29.31
N ASN A 348 13.85 -5.42 -30.10
CA ASN A 348 14.84 -5.88 -31.08
C ASN A 348 15.16 -4.83 -32.15
N ASP A 349 14.17 -4.02 -32.57
CA ASP A 349 14.41 -2.90 -33.49
C ASP A 349 15.33 -1.83 -32.85
N VAL A 350 15.16 -1.54 -31.55
CA VAL A 350 16.07 -0.65 -30.81
C VAL A 350 17.47 -1.25 -30.73
N TYR A 351 17.58 -2.53 -30.39
CA TYR A 351 18.87 -3.22 -30.28
C TYR A 351 19.62 -3.29 -31.62
N SER A 352 18.91 -3.53 -32.71
CA SER A 352 19.49 -3.58 -34.05
C SER A 352 19.92 -2.19 -34.52
N TRP A 353 19.11 -1.17 -34.20
CA TRP A 353 19.48 0.22 -34.46
C TRP A 353 20.72 0.64 -33.66
N GLU A 354 20.81 0.27 -32.38
CA GLU A 354 21.95 0.61 -31.53
C GLU A 354 23.25 -0.02 -32.06
N GLU A 355 23.20 -1.28 -32.48
CA GLU A 355 24.34 -1.98 -33.07
C GLU A 355 24.86 -1.28 -34.34
N GLU A 356 23.96 -0.82 -35.22
CA GLU A 356 24.33 -0.05 -36.40
C GLU A 356 24.83 1.36 -36.04
N PHE A 357 24.18 2.02 -35.06
CA PHE A 357 24.56 3.34 -34.60
C PHE A 357 25.98 3.34 -34.05
N LEU A 358 26.34 2.37 -33.19
CA LEU A 358 27.63 2.34 -32.51
C LEU A 358 28.83 2.03 -33.43
N LYS A 359 28.61 1.62 -34.69
CA LYS A 359 29.69 1.51 -35.70
C LYS A 359 30.39 2.84 -36.00
N LEU A 360 29.79 3.96 -35.60
CA LEU A 360 30.43 5.27 -35.67
C LEU A 360 31.58 5.45 -34.66
N LEU A 361 31.66 4.58 -33.65
CA LEU A 361 32.73 4.59 -32.64
C LEU A 361 33.87 3.63 -33.05
N PRO A 362 35.11 3.86 -32.57
CA PRO A 362 36.23 2.95 -32.84
C PRO A 362 35.98 1.53 -32.33
N PRO A 363 36.45 0.49 -33.03
CA PRO A 363 36.25 -0.90 -32.60
C PRO A 363 36.74 -1.15 -31.16
N GLY A 364 35.86 -1.71 -30.30
CA GLY A 364 36.19 -2.04 -28.91
C GLY A 364 35.95 -0.91 -27.90
N SER A 365 35.40 0.23 -28.34
CA SER A 365 35.00 1.33 -27.46
C SER A 365 33.65 1.12 -26.77
N ASP A 366 32.82 0.22 -27.30
CA ASP A 366 31.43 -0.05 -26.92
C ASP A 366 31.26 -1.35 -26.12
N LYS A 367 32.18 -1.62 -25.18
CA LYS A 367 32.20 -2.87 -24.38
C LYS A 367 30.86 -3.17 -23.66
N TYR A 368 30.12 -2.13 -23.30
CA TYR A 368 28.79 -2.24 -22.68
C TYR A 368 27.82 -1.26 -23.35
N THR A 369 26.84 -1.81 -24.06
CA THR A 369 25.74 -1.10 -24.73
C THR A 369 24.40 -1.37 -24.04
N PHE A 370 23.35 -0.62 -24.39
CA PHE A 370 22.00 -0.83 -23.83
C PHE A 370 21.53 -2.27 -24.03
N ARG A 371 21.73 -2.83 -25.23
CA ARG A 371 21.47 -4.24 -25.54
C ARG A 371 22.23 -5.18 -24.61
N THR A 372 23.55 -5.07 -24.54
CA THR A 372 24.39 -6.02 -23.79
C THR A 372 24.08 -6.03 -22.29
N VAL A 373 23.58 -4.92 -21.74
CA VAL A 373 23.22 -4.83 -20.31
C VAL A 373 21.74 -5.12 -20.03
N THR A 374 20.86 -5.12 -21.03
CA THR A 374 19.43 -5.39 -20.83
C THR A 374 18.98 -6.75 -21.38
N GLU A 375 19.39 -7.13 -22.59
CA GLU A 375 18.92 -8.33 -23.29
C GLU A 375 19.13 -9.63 -22.49
N PRO A 376 20.30 -9.88 -21.85
CA PRO A 376 20.52 -11.12 -21.08
C PRO A 376 19.64 -11.25 -19.85
N TYR A 377 19.15 -10.12 -19.32
CA TYR A 377 18.38 -10.05 -18.07
C TYR A 377 16.89 -9.83 -18.30
N LEU A 378 16.44 -9.59 -19.54
CA LEU A 378 15.05 -9.31 -19.91
C LEU A 378 14.05 -10.28 -19.29
N ASP A 379 14.33 -11.58 -19.40
CA ASP A 379 13.45 -12.67 -18.90
C ASP A 379 13.73 -13.01 -17.42
N GLN A 380 14.70 -12.34 -16.78
CA GLN A 380 15.07 -12.57 -15.38
C GLN A 380 14.41 -11.56 -14.42
N PHE A 381 13.81 -10.50 -14.96
CA PHE A 381 13.17 -9.46 -14.15
C PHE A 381 11.84 -9.94 -13.57
N GLN A 382 11.84 -10.17 -12.25
CA GLN A 382 10.66 -10.57 -11.50
C GLN A 382 9.53 -9.53 -11.45
N ASN A 383 9.85 -8.24 -11.51
CA ASN A 383 8.85 -7.15 -11.47
C ASN A 383 9.46 -5.81 -11.89
N GLN A 384 8.62 -4.78 -12.00
CA GLN A 384 9.04 -3.43 -12.37
C GLN A 384 9.96 -2.75 -11.35
N ASP A 385 9.87 -3.08 -10.06
CA ASP A 385 10.76 -2.49 -9.05
C ASP A 385 12.18 -3.09 -9.17
N HIS A 386 12.30 -4.41 -9.39
CA HIS A 386 13.57 -5.06 -9.71
C HIS A 386 14.18 -4.48 -10.98
N LEU A 387 13.35 -4.23 -12.01
CA LEU A 387 13.79 -3.54 -13.21
C LEU A 387 14.26 -2.10 -12.89
N SER A 388 13.49 -1.33 -12.13
CA SER A 388 13.85 0.07 -11.80
C SER A 388 15.16 0.15 -11.02
N GLN A 389 15.36 -0.73 -10.03
CA GLN A 389 16.62 -0.80 -9.29
C GLN A 389 17.78 -1.23 -10.18
N PHE A 390 17.57 -2.16 -11.09
CA PHE A 390 18.58 -2.58 -12.06
C PHE A 390 18.92 -1.44 -13.03
N LEU A 391 17.91 -0.69 -13.49
CA LEU A 391 18.10 0.49 -14.33
C LEU A 391 18.94 1.54 -13.59
N GLU A 392 18.55 1.90 -12.36
CA GLU A 392 19.24 2.92 -11.57
C GLU A 392 20.68 2.53 -11.20
N ARG A 393 20.90 1.29 -10.77
CA ARG A 393 22.20 0.85 -10.23
C ARG A 393 23.17 0.35 -11.29
N THR A 394 22.66 -0.15 -12.42
CA THR A 394 23.49 -0.83 -13.42
C THR A 394 23.39 -0.14 -14.78
N VAL A 395 22.18 0.01 -15.33
CA VAL A 395 22.02 0.47 -16.73
C VAL A 395 22.36 1.95 -16.88
N ILE A 396 21.78 2.83 -16.04
CA ILE A 396 21.96 4.29 -16.15
C ILE A 396 23.45 4.68 -16.02
N PRO A 397 24.23 4.19 -15.03
CA PRO A 397 25.65 4.52 -14.94
C PRO A 397 26.46 4.11 -16.18
N ILE A 398 26.17 2.93 -16.74
CA ILE A 398 26.85 2.43 -17.95
C ILE A 398 26.45 3.27 -19.17
N MET A 399 25.16 3.58 -19.32
CA MET A 399 24.66 4.40 -20.42
C MET A 399 25.21 5.82 -20.37
N GLN A 400 25.33 6.43 -19.18
CA GLN A 400 25.97 7.74 -19.03
C GLN A 400 27.43 7.75 -19.51
N GLN A 401 28.19 6.68 -19.24
CA GLN A 401 29.56 6.56 -19.75
C GLN A 401 29.59 6.47 -21.27
N LEU A 402 28.71 5.66 -21.87
CA LEU A 402 28.62 5.52 -23.32
C LEU A 402 28.16 6.82 -24.00
N ILE A 403 27.17 7.51 -23.43
CA ILE A 403 26.66 8.81 -23.89
C ILE A 403 27.79 9.85 -23.91
N ALA A 404 28.63 9.91 -22.87
CA ALA A 404 29.77 10.82 -22.82
C ALA A 404 30.84 10.50 -23.89
N GLN A 405 31.06 9.21 -24.18
CA GLN A 405 31.96 8.79 -25.26
C GLN A 405 31.41 9.17 -26.63
N ILE A 406 30.11 8.97 -26.87
CA ILE A 406 29.44 9.38 -28.12
C ILE A 406 29.58 10.89 -28.32
N GLU A 407 29.37 11.71 -27.29
CA GLU A 407 29.58 13.16 -27.39
C GLU A 407 31.01 13.51 -27.80
N THR A 408 31.99 12.85 -27.16
CA THR A 408 33.41 13.11 -27.39
C THR A 408 33.87 12.74 -28.80
N ILE A 409 33.35 11.64 -29.35
CA ILE A 409 33.81 11.08 -30.64
C ILE A 409 32.93 11.56 -31.81
N ALA A 410 31.62 11.64 -31.59
CA ALA A 410 30.60 11.83 -32.64
C ALA A 410 29.85 13.16 -32.54
N GLY A 411 30.06 13.92 -31.46
CA GLY A 411 29.46 15.23 -31.23
C GLY A 411 28.08 15.19 -30.58
N GLY A 412 27.66 16.34 -30.03
CA GLY A 412 26.42 16.49 -29.25
C GLY A 412 25.12 16.20 -30.03
N GLN A 413 25.12 16.35 -31.35
CA GLN A 413 23.95 15.98 -32.17
C GLN A 413 23.70 14.47 -32.13
N LYS A 414 24.76 13.66 -32.25
CA LYS A 414 24.68 12.20 -32.17
C LYS A 414 24.39 11.72 -30.76
N GLN A 415 24.93 12.40 -29.75
CA GLN A 415 24.58 12.17 -28.35
C GLN A 415 23.07 12.33 -28.13
N THR A 416 22.47 13.41 -28.65
CA THR A 416 21.02 13.67 -28.51
C THR A 416 20.20 12.59 -29.20
N GLU A 417 20.56 12.21 -30.42
CA GLU A 417 19.91 11.12 -31.18
C GLU A 417 19.90 9.80 -30.40
N TYR A 418 21.00 9.48 -29.71
CA TYR A 418 21.10 8.28 -28.88
C TYR A 418 20.27 8.37 -27.61
N ILE A 419 20.26 9.52 -26.91
CA ILE A 419 19.43 9.75 -25.73
C ILE A 419 17.93 9.62 -26.06
N ASP A 420 17.50 10.23 -27.16
CA ASP A 420 16.09 10.16 -27.59
C ASP A 420 15.67 8.71 -27.85
N ARG A 421 16.54 7.93 -28.49
CA ARG A 421 16.25 6.52 -28.74
C ARG A 421 16.22 5.67 -27.47
N LEU A 422 17.07 5.96 -26.48
CA LEU A 422 17.00 5.31 -25.18
C LEU A 422 15.70 5.67 -24.43
N ASN A 423 15.25 6.93 -24.51
CA ASN A 423 13.99 7.36 -23.92
C ASN A 423 12.78 6.63 -24.54
N ASP A 424 12.83 6.26 -25.83
CA ASP A 424 11.83 5.40 -26.47
C ASP A 424 11.91 3.93 -26.00
N ALA A 425 13.10 3.46 -25.66
CA ALA A 425 13.37 2.06 -25.32
C ALA A 425 12.95 1.70 -23.88
N LEU A 426 13.13 2.60 -22.93
CA LEU A 426 12.81 2.36 -21.52
C LEU A 426 11.33 1.97 -21.29
N PRO A 427 10.34 2.69 -21.86
CA PRO A 427 8.93 2.28 -21.76
C PRO A 427 8.64 0.91 -22.38
N LEU A 428 9.37 0.51 -23.43
CA LEU A 428 9.22 -0.81 -24.04
C LEU A 428 9.76 -1.91 -23.13
N LEU A 429 10.89 -1.67 -22.46
CA LEU A 429 11.49 -2.58 -21.49
C LEU A 429 10.56 -2.79 -20.29
N GLU A 430 10.02 -1.70 -19.75
CA GLU A 430 9.04 -1.72 -18.66
C GLU A 430 7.77 -2.48 -19.03
N ARG A 431 7.29 -2.30 -20.26
CA ARG A 431 6.16 -3.07 -20.79
C ARG A 431 6.53 -4.54 -20.95
N TYR A 432 7.70 -4.88 -21.50
CA TYR A 432 8.09 -6.28 -21.66
C TYR A 432 8.13 -7.02 -20.32
N VAL A 433 8.80 -6.46 -19.31
CA VAL A 433 8.83 -7.05 -17.97
C VAL A 433 7.43 -7.16 -17.36
N HIS A 434 6.56 -6.18 -17.63
CA HIS A 434 5.16 -6.25 -17.21
C HIS A 434 4.41 -7.43 -17.84
N PHE A 435 4.56 -7.66 -19.15
CA PHE A 435 3.86 -8.71 -19.89
C PHE A 435 4.52 -10.10 -19.74
N HIS A 436 5.83 -10.19 -19.55
CA HIS A 436 6.54 -11.46 -19.39
C HIS A 436 6.11 -12.20 -18.10
N ASN A 437 5.87 -11.44 -17.01
CA ASN A 437 5.37 -11.99 -15.74
C ASN A 437 3.91 -12.51 -15.82
N ILE A 438 3.24 -12.38 -16.96
CA ILE A 438 1.83 -12.78 -17.15
C ILE A 438 1.66 -14.29 -17.38
N GLN A 439 2.67 -15.03 -17.88
CA GLN A 439 2.51 -16.49 -18.07
C GLN A 439 2.17 -17.23 -16.77
N ASN A 440 2.80 -16.84 -15.67
CA ASN A 440 2.48 -17.35 -14.34
C ASN A 440 1.07 -16.91 -13.88
N SER A 441 0.64 -15.71 -14.28
CA SER A 441 -0.69 -15.18 -13.96
C SER A 441 -1.80 -15.90 -14.72
N HIS A 442 -1.55 -16.34 -15.96
CA HIS A 442 -2.46 -17.20 -16.72
C HIS A 442 -2.61 -18.58 -16.06
N LEU A 443 -1.50 -19.22 -15.67
CA LEU A 443 -1.56 -20.52 -14.98
C LEU A 443 -2.32 -20.42 -13.65
N LEU A 444 -2.10 -19.34 -12.90
CA LEU A 444 -2.85 -19.06 -11.68
C LEU A 444 -4.35 -18.87 -11.98
N TYR A 445 -4.68 -18.09 -13.01
CA TYR A 445 -6.06 -17.86 -13.42
C TYR A 445 -6.77 -19.17 -13.79
N GLU A 446 -6.14 -20.05 -14.57
CA GLU A 446 -6.70 -21.37 -14.92
C GLU A 446 -6.92 -22.26 -13.68
N LYS A 447 -6.00 -22.23 -12.70
CA LYS A 447 -6.21 -22.89 -11.41
C LYS A 447 -7.43 -22.31 -10.69
N ILE A 448 -7.56 -20.99 -10.60
CA ILE A 448 -8.70 -20.34 -9.93
C ILE A 448 -10.03 -20.72 -10.60
N VAL A 449 -10.12 -20.62 -11.93
CA VAL A 449 -11.35 -20.97 -12.67
C VAL A 449 -11.71 -22.45 -12.51
N LYS A 450 -10.72 -23.35 -12.36
CA LYS A 450 -10.99 -24.76 -12.07
C LYS A 450 -11.73 -24.97 -10.74
N PHE A 451 -11.37 -24.22 -9.69
CA PHE A 451 -12.02 -24.31 -8.38
C PHE A 451 -13.27 -23.42 -8.27
N TYR A 452 -13.30 -22.32 -9.02
CA TYR A 452 -14.36 -21.33 -9.03
C TYR A 452 -14.79 -21.00 -10.48
N PRO A 453 -15.53 -21.91 -11.16
CA PRO A 453 -15.87 -21.78 -12.57
C PRO A 453 -16.67 -20.54 -12.93
N GLN A 454 -17.39 -19.94 -11.96
CA GLN A 454 -18.18 -18.73 -12.16
C GLN A 454 -17.34 -17.50 -12.58
N TYR A 455 -16.03 -17.50 -12.32
CA TYR A 455 -15.15 -16.39 -12.71
C TYR A 455 -14.54 -16.55 -14.10
N LYS A 456 -14.97 -17.55 -14.88
CA LYS A 456 -14.52 -17.70 -16.26
C LYS A 456 -14.91 -16.44 -17.06
N GLY A 457 -13.91 -15.74 -17.58
CA GLY A 457 -14.05 -14.52 -18.36
C GLY A 457 -13.93 -13.22 -17.55
N TRP A 458 -13.78 -13.31 -16.22
CA TRP A 458 -13.36 -12.19 -15.39
C TRP A 458 -11.85 -11.98 -15.51
N ASN A 459 -11.37 -10.75 -15.35
CA ASN A 459 -9.94 -10.54 -15.20
C ASN A 459 -9.47 -10.99 -13.79
N LEU A 460 -8.21 -11.40 -13.67
CA LEU A 460 -7.65 -11.95 -12.43
C LEU A 460 -7.69 -10.94 -11.28
N SER A 461 -7.54 -9.64 -11.56
CA SER A 461 -7.58 -8.60 -10.53
C SER A 461 -8.98 -8.47 -9.90
N GLY A 462 -10.03 -8.43 -10.71
CA GLY A 462 -11.42 -8.41 -10.27
C GLY A 462 -11.80 -9.67 -9.51
N THR A 463 -11.37 -10.84 -10.01
CA THR A 463 -11.55 -12.13 -9.31
C THR A 463 -10.86 -12.15 -7.95
N ALA A 464 -9.60 -11.67 -7.88
CA ALA A 464 -8.86 -11.61 -6.62
C ALA A 464 -9.50 -10.67 -5.60
N LEU A 465 -9.94 -9.48 -6.02
CA LEU A 465 -10.64 -8.54 -5.16
C LEU A 465 -11.98 -9.12 -4.67
N HIS A 466 -12.76 -9.74 -5.56
CA HIS A 466 -14.05 -10.32 -5.21
C HIS A 466 -13.91 -11.47 -4.20
N LEU A 467 -12.95 -12.37 -4.43
CA LEU A 467 -12.63 -13.46 -3.50
C LEU A 467 -12.15 -12.92 -2.14
N LEU A 468 -11.37 -11.83 -2.11
CA LEU A 468 -10.98 -11.18 -0.87
C LEU A 468 -12.17 -10.59 -0.11
N HIS A 469 -13.08 -9.88 -0.78
CA HIS A 469 -14.32 -9.41 -0.13
C HIS A 469 -15.11 -10.56 0.49
N SER A 470 -15.16 -11.69 -0.21
CA SER A 470 -15.81 -12.92 0.25
C SER A 470 -15.16 -13.53 1.48
N SER A 471 -13.82 -13.53 1.54
CA SER A 471 -13.08 -14.01 2.70
C SER A 471 -13.21 -13.10 3.91
N LEU A 472 -13.30 -11.79 3.70
CA LEU A 472 -13.36 -10.80 4.79
C LEU A 472 -14.76 -10.67 5.40
N LYS A 473 -15.82 -10.95 4.61
CA LYS A 473 -17.24 -10.65 4.93
C LYS A 473 -17.51 -9.18 5.19
N GLU A 474 -16.98 -8.61 6.27
CA GLU A 474 -17.06 -7.21 6.66
C GLU A 474 -15.63 -6.68 6.82
N GLY A 475 -15.13 -6.00 5.78
CA GLY A 475 -13.74 -5.60 5.72
C GLY A 475 -13.46 -4.72 4.51
N VAL A 476 -12.29 -4.09 4.55
CA VAL A 476 -11.88 -3.12 3.53
C VAL A 476 -10.61 -3.58 2.85
N VAL A 477 -10.65 -3.63 1.51
CA VAL A 477 -9.50 -3.90 0.66
C VAL A 477 -8.81 -2.59 0.30
N LEU A 478 -7.53 -2.46 0.63
CA LEU A 478 -6.74 -1.25 0.37
C LEU A 478 -6.15 -1.31 -1.04
N LEU A 479 -6.83 -0.70 -2.01
CA LEU A 479 -6.42 -0.74 -3.41
C LEU A 479 -5.69 0.55 -3.80
N GLY A 480 -4.49 0.41 -4.37
CA GLY A 480 -3.72 1.53 -4.90
C GLY A 480 -4.29 2.07 -6.21
N MET A 481 -5.44 2.75 -6.16
CA MET A 481 -6.18 3.30 -7.30
C MET A 481 -5.53 4.58 -7.84
N ARG A 482 -4.24 4.52 -8.20
CA ARG A 482 -3.44 5.70 -8.62
C ARG A 482 -3.80 6.25 -9.99
N LYS A 483 -4.70 5.58 -10.73
CA LYS A 483 -5.15 5.94 -12.08
C LYS A 483 -6.66 5.80 -12.17
N GLU A 484 -7.30 6.61 -13.01
CA GLU A 484 -8.75 6.56 -13.19
C GLU A 484 -9.27 5.19 -13.67
N ASN A 485 -8.54 4.51 -14.56
CA ASN A 485 -8.92 3.17 -14.99
C ASN A 485 -8.91 2.17 -13.82
N TYR A 486 -7.95 2.27 -12.89
CA TYR A 486 -7.91 1.41 -11.72
C TYR A 486 -9.10 1.63 -10.77
N VAL A 487 -9.63 2.86 -10.70
CA VAL A 487 -10.86 3.15 -9.96
C VAL A 487 -12.05 2.42 -10.60
N ARG A 488 -12.18 2.52 -11.93
CA ARG A 488 -13.28 1.87 -12.67
C ARG A 488 -13.17 0.34 -12.64
N ASP A 489 -11.96 -0.20 -12.76
CA ASP A 489 -11.71 -1.65 -12.71
C ASP A 489 -12.04 -2.24 -11.34
N ALA A 490 -11.88 -1.45 -10.26
CA ALA A 490 -12.19 -1.86 -8.90
C ALA A 490 -13.69 -2.17 -8.71
N GLU A 491 -14.57 -1.52 -9.47
CA GLU A 491 -16.02 -1.77 -9.37
C GLU A 491 -16.42 -3.17 -9.82
N GLY A 492 -15.69 -3.74 -10.79
CA GLY A 492 -16.01 -5.05 -11.36
C GLY A 492 -15.94 -6.17 -10.32
N SER A 493 -15.25 -5.97 -9.20
CA SER A 493 -15.26 -6.96 -8.10
C SER A 493 -16.60 -7.06 -7.37
N PHE A 494 -17.61 -6.28 -7.73
CA PHE A 494 -18.97 -6.38 -7.18
C PHE A 494 -19.98 -7.08 -8.11
N ASP A 495 -19.57 -7.48 -9.34
CA ASP A 495 -20.41 -8.07 -10.40
C ASP A 495 -20.93 -9.50 -10.11
N GLY A 496 -20.87 -9.98 -8.87
CA GLY A 496 -21.34 -11.32 -8.48
C GLY A 496 -21.72 -11.39 -6.99
N PRO A 497 -22.44 -12.42 -6.53
CA PRO A 497 -22.78 -12.58 -5.12
C PRO A 497 -21.57 -13.07 -4.30
N MET A 498 -21.66 -12.96 -2.97
CA MET A 498 -20.60 -13.44 -2.09
C MET A 498 -20.25 -14.91 -2.35
N THR A 499 -18.97 -15.20 -2.56
CA THR A 499 -18.53 -16.56 -2.85
C THR A 499 -18.20 -17.32 -1.58
N LYS A 500 -18.67 -18.57 -1.48
CA LYS A 500 -18.29 -19.46 -0.40
C LYS A 500 -16.84 -19.92 -0.59
N ILE A 501 -15.93 -19.36 0.19
CA ILE A 501 -14.50 -19.67 0.15
C ILE A 501 -14.23 -20.98 0.90
N GLN A 502 -13.38 -21.83 0.33
CA GLN A 502 -12.79 -22.97 1.05
C GLN A 502 -11.27 -22.75 1.17
N GLU A 503 -10.77 -22.70 2.40
CA GLU A 503 -9.35 -22.45 2.72
C GLU A 503 -8.40 -23.36 1.91
N LYS A 504 -8.75 -24.64 1.77
CA LYS A 504 -7.97 -25.64 1.02
C LYS A 504 -7.79 -25.28 -0.45
N ASP A 505 -8.72 -24.54 -1.06
CA ASP A 505 -8.64 -24.17 -2.48
C ASP A 505 -7.50 -23.15 -2.68
N TRP A 506 -7.36 -22.20 -1.76
CA TRP A 506 -6.33 -21.16 -1.84
C TRP A 506 -4.92 -21.73 -1.66
N LYS A 507 -4.77 -22.82 -0.89
CA LYS A 507 -3.52 -23.58 -0.82
C LYS A 507 -3.11 -24.23 -2.15
N GLN A 508 -4.04 -24.37 -3.10
CA GLN A 508 -3.73 -24.91 -4.44
C GLN A 508 -3.27 -23.83 -5.42
N PHE A 509 -3.35 -22.55 -5.04
CA PHE A 509 -2.98 -21.41 -5.88
C PHE A 509 -1.50 -21.04 -5.79
N GLU A 510 -0.71 -21.73 -4.99
CA GLU A 510 0.74 -21.53 -4.90
C GLU A 510 1.38 -21.67 -6.30
N ILE A 511 2.27 -20.73 -6.63
CA ILE A 511 2.99 -20.61 -7.91
C ILE A 511 4.44 -21.01 -7.70
#